data_AF-A0A960JRD7-F1
#
_entry.id   AF-A0A960JRD7-F1
#
_cell.length_a   1.000
_cell.length_b   1.000
_cell.length_c   1.000
_cell.angle_alpha   90.00
_cell.angle_beta   90.00
_cell.angle_gamma   90.00
#
_symmetry.space_group_name_H-M   'P 1'
#
loop_
_entity.id
_entity.type
_entity.pdbx_description
1 polymer ?
#
loop_
_entity_poly.entity_id
_entity_poly.type
_entity_poly.pdbx_seq_one_letter_code
_entity_poly.pdbx_strand_id
1 'polypeptide(L)'
;MGGRSMAAGLVALAALWGVAFVNGVYGQPNTRIAASEWIAENVPRGSVVSSENWDDALPLPVPGVDQSAYPVEQLDLVGTDDEAKVQRLAQQLGEIDYVVESSPRLWGSVTRIPRRFPSTIAFFDGLDSGVLGFSRVATFDASPSLGPITWDDASAEEAFSVYDHPEVRIWKRTRRVPTGAIVSALNPAAASTAFDIAPADAHANALMLTETERAALAEGPTYDQAFDRGSPMAHLFVWFLVLELIGLAAFVLCERLFVDLPDAGLGLSKTLGLGASACALFVLNTRLHVAVTRGLIVGVLAALAAVAAVVGWRRRRSLRALCAGRWRMLLMVEGITLVAFAAIVVLRAANPDL
;
A
#
# COMPACT_ATOMS: atom_id res chain seq x y z
N MET A 1 -21.34 -18.89 20.04
CA MET A 1 -19.94 -19.23 19.71
C MET A 1 -19.06 -18.55 20.74
N GLY A 2 -18.24 -19.31 21.47
CA GLY A 2 -17.37 -18.77 22.53
C GLY A 2 -16.17 -18.02 21.95
N GLY A 3 -15.53 -17.18 22.76
CA GLY A 3 -14.39 -16.36 22.34
C GLY A 3 -13.22 -17.16 21.75
N ARG A 4 -12.95 -18.35 22.31
CA ARG A 4 -11.95 -19.29 21.79
C ARG A 4 -12.20 -19.71 20.34
N SER A 5 -13.46 -19.90 19.92
CA SER A 5 -13.76 -20.28 18.53
C SER A 5 -13.47 -19.15 17.56
N MET A 6 -13.68 -17.90 17.97
CA MET A 6 -13.42 -16.75 17.10
C MET A 6 -11.93 -16.40 17.03
N ALA A 7 -11.23 -16.45 18.17
CA ALA A 7 -9.78 -16.31 18.21
C ALA A 7 -9.10 -17.42 17.37
N ALA A 8 -9.56 -18.67 17.51
CA ALA A 8 -9.09 -19.77 16.66
C ALA A 8 -9.39 -19.52 15.17
N GLY A 9 -10.54 -18.94 14.84
CA GLY A 9 -10.89 -18.56 13.47
C GLY A 9 -9.95 -17.48 12.89
N LEU A 10 -9.62 -16.45 13.67
CA LEU A 10 -8.68 -15.40 13.25
C LEU A 10 -7.27 -15.94 13.06
N VAL A 11 -6.80 -16.77 14.01
CA VAL A 11 -5.49 -17.44 13.91
C VAL A 11 -5.47 -18.38 12.70
N ALA A 12 -6.54 -19.13 12.47
CA ALA A 12 -6.65 -20.01 11.31
C ALA A 12 -6.65 -19.22 9.99
N LEU A 13 -7.29 -18.05 9.94
CA LEU A 13 -7.28 -17.18 8.76
C LEU A 13 -5.88 -16.62 8.49
N ALA A 14 -5.21 -16.11 9.53
CA ALA A 14 -3.83 -15.61 9.42
C ALA A 14 -2.87 -16.72 9.01
N ALA A 15 -3.02 -17.91 9.59
CA ALA A 15 -2.23 -19.08 9.22
C ALA A 15 -2.53 -19.52 7.78
N LEU A 16 -3.80 -19.51 7.35
CA LEU A 16 -4.20 -19.85 5.98
C LEU A 16 -3.56 -18.88 4.98
N TRP A 17 -3.57 -17.58 5.29
CA TRP A 17 -2.89 -16.57 4.47
C TRP A 17 -1.38 -16.80 4.41
N GLY A 18 -0.74 -17.04 5.55
CA GLY A 18 0.69 -17.34 5.60
C GLY A 18 1.07 -18.60 4.82
N VAL A 19 0.27 -19.67 4.93
CA VAL A 19 0.47 -20.91 4.16
C VAL A 19 0.27 -20.65 2.67
N ALA A 20 -0.71 -19.84 2.29
CA ALA A 20 -0.93 -19.49 0.88
C ALA A 20 0.27 -18.74 0.28
N PHE A 21 0.87 -17.82 1.03
CA PHE A 21 2.09 -17.12 0.63
C PHE A 21 3.29 -18.06 0.54
N VAL A 22 3.50 -18.91 1.54
CA VAL A 22 4.61 -19.87 1.52
C VAL A 22 4.48 -20.84 0.35
N ASN A 23 3.28 -21.25 -0.02
CA ASN A 23 3.09 -22.18 -1.14
C ASN A 23 3.19 -21.49 -2.51
N GLY A 24 2.51 -20.36 -2.70
CA GLY A 24 2.42 -19.67 -3.98
C GLY A 24 3.62 -18.78 -4.31
N VAL A 25 4.23 -18.18 -3.28
CA VAL A 25 5.30 -17.18 -3.43
C VAL A 25 6.65 -17.78 -3.02
N TYR A 26 6.87 -17.98 -1.71
CA TYR A 26 8.21 -18.34 -1.20
C TYR A 26 8.61 -19.80 -1.46
N GLY A 27 7.66 -20.64 -1.83
CA GLY A 27 7.87 -22.04 -2.19
C GLY A 27 8.25 -22.24 -3.66
N GLN A 28 8.16 -21.19 -4.46
CA GLN A 28 8.59 -21.17 -5.86
C GLN A 28 9.90 -20.39 -5.99
N PRO A 29 10.70 -20.62 -7.06
CA PRO A 29 11.77 -19.70 -7.40
C PRO A 29 11.23 -18.29 -7.58
N ASN A 30 11.96 -17.29 -7.10
CA ASN A 30 11.61 -15.89 -7.35
C ASN A 30 11.46 -15.66 -8.86
N THR A 31 10.45 -14.89 -9.26
CA THR A 31 10.05 -14.66 -10.66
C THR A 31 11.20 -14.13 -11.52
N ARG A 32 12.07 -13.27 -10.98
CA ARG A 32 13.28 -12.78 -11.68
C ARG A 32 14.33 -13.86 -11.88
N ILE A 33 14.49 -14.77 -10.91
CA ILE A 33 15.38 -15.94 -11.04
C ILE A 33 14.85 -16.86 -12.14
N ALA A 34 13.57 -17.22 -12.08
CA ALA A 34 12.93 -18.07 -13.08
C ALA A 34 13.02 -17.46 -14.49
N ALA A 35 12.80 -16.15 -14.61
CA ALA A 35 12.97 -15.42 -15.86
C ALA A 35 14.43 -15.45 -16.37
N SER A 36 15.40 -15.36 -15.46
CA SER A 36 16.84 -15.39 -15.81
C SER A 36 17.27 -16.75 -16.34
N GLU A 37 16.80 -17.83 -15.70
CA GLU A 37 17.00 -19.20 -16.16
C GLU A 37 16.33 -19.41 -17.53
N TRP A 38 15.10 -18.93 -17.70
CA TRP A 38 14.41 -19.00 -18.98
C TRP A 38 15.14 -18.24 -20.09
N ILE A 39 15.70 -17.05 -19.80
CA ILE A 39 16.52 -16.29 -20.76
C ILE A 39 17.73 -17.13 -21.17
N ALA A 40 18.45 -17.72 -20.23
CA ALA A 40 19.62 -18.56 -20.51
C ALA A 40 19.30 -19.76 -21.42
N GLU A 41 18.11 -20.35 -21.26
CA GLU A 41 17.66 -21.51 -22.03
C GLU A 41 17.07 -21.16 -23.41
N ASN A 42 16.37 -20.02 -23.53
CA ASN A 42 15.50 -19.73 -24.68
C ASN A 42 15.98 -18.55 -25.54
N VAL A 43 16.79 -17.64 -24.99
CA VAL A 43 17.30 -16.47 -25.70
C VAL A 43 18.67 -16.80 -26.30
N PRO A 44 18.85 -16.65 -27.64
CA PRO A 44 20.13 -16.86 -28.27
C PRO A 44 21.22 -15.99 -27.66
N ARG A 45 22.39 -16.57 -27.41
CA ARG A 45 23.57 -15.82 -26.94
C ARG A 45 23.92 -14.74 -27.97
N GLY A 46 24.25 -13.55 -27.48
CA GLY A 46 24.52 -12.36 -28.27
C GLY A 46 23.29 -11.52 -28.61
N SER A 47 22.07 -11.97 -28.29
CA SER A 47 20.86 -11.15 -28.43
C SER A 47 20.89 -9.97 -27.46
N VAL A 48 20.48 -8.80 -27.95
CA VAL A 48 20.39 -7.58 -27.14
C VAL A 48 19.10 -7.63 -26.32
N VAL A 49 19.22 -7.55 -25.00
CA VAL A 49 18.09 -7.50 -24.07
C VAL A 49 17.94 -6.10 -23.49
N SER A 50 16.71 -5.61 -23.31
CA SER A 50 16.52 -4.34 -22.62
C SER A 50 16.62 -4.51 -21.11
N SER A 51 16.98 -3.43 -20.44
CA SER A 51 16.71 -3.25 -19.01
C SER A 51 16.11 -1.87 -18.77
N GLU A 52 15.48 -1.69 -17.61
CA GLU A 52 14.88 -0.42 -17.24
C GLU A 52 15.80 0.38 -16.30
N ASN A 53 15.75 1.71 -16.38
CA ASN A 53 16.30 2.57 -15.34
C ASN A 53 15.53 2.35 -14.02
N TRP A 54 16.24 2.15 -12.91
CA TRP A 54 15.69 1.95 -11.55
C TRP A 54 14.97 0.61 -11.28
N ASP A 55 15.21 -0.41 -12.09
CA ASP A 55 14.78 -1.79 -11.82
C ASP A 55 15.92 -2.81 -12.06
N ASP A 56 15.67 -4.08 -11.74
CA ASP A 56 16.66 -5.15 -11.88
C ASP A 56 16.86 -5.56 -13.35
N ALA A 57 18.08 -5.39 -13.87
CA ALA A 57 18.44 -5.89 -15.19
C ALA A 57 18.48 -7.43 -15.19
N LEU A 58 17.79 -8.04 -16.16
CA LEU A 58 17.78 -9.49 -16.36
C LEU A 58 18.60 -9.88 -17.60
N PRO A 59 19.25 -11.05 -17.60
CA PRO A 59 19.21 -12.08 -16.55
C PRO A 59 20.06 -11.73 -15.32
N LEU A 60 19.73 -12.29 -14.14
CA LEU A 60 20.47 -12.20 -12.86
C LEU A 60 21.69 -13.16 -12.82
N PRO A 61 22.68 -12.93 -11.94
CA PRO A 61 23.89 -13.75 -11.85
C PRO A 61 23.64 -14.97 -10.97
N VAL A 62 22.79 -15.87 -11.44
CA VAL A 62 22.40 -17.10 -10.74
C VAL A 62 23.14 -18.32 -11.32
N PRO A 63 23.28 -19.43 -10.57
CA PRO A 63 23.99 -20.62 -11.05
C PRO A 63 23.46 -21.11 -12.40
N GLY A 64 24.35 -21.31 -13.37
CA GLY A 64 23.98 -21.76 -14.72
C GLY A 64 23.61 -20.66 -15.71
N VAL A 65 23.53 -19.40 -15.26
CA VAL A 65 23.19 -18.25 -16.10
C VAL A 65 24.41 -17.35 -16.31
N ASP A 66 24.87 -17.26 -17.56
CA ASP A 66 25.97 -16.39 -17.96
C ASP A 66 25.43 -15.05 -18.50
N GLN A 67 25.38 -14.04 -17.64
CA GLN A 67 24.89 -12.71 -18.01
C GLN A 67 25.71 -12.04 -19.13
N SER A 68 27.01 -12.33 -19.20
CA SER A 68 27.89 -11.71 -20.21
C SER A 68 27.56 -12.14 -21.64
N ALA A 69 26.73 -13.19 -21.78
CA ALA A 69 26.22 -13.65 -23.05
C ALA A 69 25.20 -12.70 -23.69
N TYR A 70 24.63 -11.75 -22.93
CA TYR A 70 23.54 -10.89 -23.37
C TYR A 70 23.93 -9.43 -23.20
N PRO A 71 24.24 -8.71 -24.30
CA PRO A 71 24.37 -7.26 -24.25
C PRO A 71 23.08 -6.63 -23.74
N VAL A 72 23.20 -5.72 -22.77
CA VAL A 72 22.05 -5.04 -22.17
C VAL A 72 21.96 -3.61 -22.70
N GLU A 73 20.81 -3.26 -23.27
CA GLU A 73 20.48 -1.89 -23.66
C GLU A 73 19.54 -1.28 -22.63
N GLN A 74 20.01 -0.27 -21.89
CA GLN A 74 19.22 0.35 -20.84
C GLN A 74 18.26 1.41 -21.42
N LEU A 75 16.97 1.26 -21.15
CA LEU A 75 15.92 2.19 -21.53
C LEU A 75 15.65 3.20 -20.42
N ASP A 76 15.65 4.48 -20.78
CA ASP A 76 15.23 5.56 -19.88
C ASP A 76 13.70 5.71 -19.94
N LEU A 77 12.98 4.89 -19.16
CA LEU A 77 11.52 4.97 -19.06
C LEU A 77 11.04 5.88 -17.91
N VAL A 78 11.95 6.27 -16.99
CA VAL A 78 11.66 7.11 -15.81
C VAL A 78 11.74 8.61 -16.07
N GLY A 79 12.58 9.04 -17.02
CA GLY A 79 12.71 10.44 -17.38
C GLY A 79 11.40 11.00 -17.93
N THR A 80 11.12 12.28 -17.68
CA THR A 80 9.96 12.94 -18.29
C THR A 80 10.01 12.79 -19.80
N ASP A 81 8.86 12.51 -20.42
CA ASP A 81 8.82 12.35 -21.87
C ASP A 81 9.11 13.66 -22.58
N ASP A 82 9.90 13.59 -23.64
CA ASP A 82 10.13 14.67 -24.57
C ASP A 82 10.39 14.06 -25.97
N GLU A 83 10.43 14.91 -27.00
CA GLU A 83 10.68 14.43 -28.36
C GLU A 83 12.04 13.73 -28.49
N ALA A 84 13.05 14.18 -27.74
CA ALA A 84 14.39 13.60 -27.79
C ALA A 84 14.41 12.17 -27.22
N LYS A 85 13.70 11.93 -26.12
CA LYS A 85 13.49 10.61 -25.52
C LYS A 85 12.76 9.70 -26.48
N VAL A 86 11.73 10.17 -27.16
CA VAL A 86 11.04 9.39 -28.20
C VAL A 86 12.00 8.94 -29.31
N GLN A 87 12.85 9.86 -29.80
CA GLN A 87 13.85 9.51 -30.82
C GLN A 87 14.88 8.50 -30.29
N ARG A 88 15.36 8.68 -29.06
CA ARG A 88 16.29 7.73 -28.41
C ARG A 88 15.66 6.35 -28.25
N LEU A 89 14.46 6.26 -27.67
CA LEU A 89 13.74 4.99 -27.51
C LEU A 89 13.50 4.31 -28.86
N ALA A 90 13.13 5.06 -29.89
CA ALA A 90 12.93 4.50 -31.23
C ALA A 90 14.21 3.95 -31.86
N GLN A 91 15.36 4.57 -31.60
CA GLN A 91 16.67 4.09 -32.04
C GLN A 91 17.09 2.84 -31.26
N GLN A 92 16.97 2.85 -29.93
CA GLN A 92 17.30 1.70 -29.07
C GLN A 92 16.43 0.48 -29.41
N LEU A 93 15.12 0.69 -29.60
CA LEU A 93 14.19 -0.32 -30.10
C LEU A 93 14.48 -0.79 -31.52
N GLY A 94 15.41 -0.17 -32.25
CA GLY A 94 15.95 -0.67 -33.51
C GLY A 94 16.96 -1.81 -33.34
N GLU A 95 17.63 -1.86 -32.18
CA GLU A 95 18.74 -2.78 -31.88
C GLU A 95 18.35 -3.88 -30.87
N ILE A 96 17.33 -3.64 -30.02
CA ILE A 96 16.88 -4.59 -28.98
C ILE A 96 16.20 -5.84 -29.55
N ASP A 97 16.67 -7.04 -29.25
CA ASP A 97 16.01 -8.28 -29.68
C ASP A 97 14.88 -8.70 -28.73
N TYR A 98 15.05 -8.45 -27.43
CA TYR A 98 14.09 -8.77 -26.39
C TYR A 98 13.87 -7.59 -25.46
N VAL A 99 12.60 -7.21 -25.29
CA VAL A 99 12.23 -6.25 -24.24
C VAL A 99 11.91 -7.05 -22.98
N VAL A 100 12.57 -6.71 -21.88
CA VAL A 100 12.38 -7.35 -20.58
C VAL A 100 11.96 -6.30 -19.57
N GLU A 101 10.84 -6.56 -18.93
CA GLU A 101 10.25 -5.74 -17.89
C GLU A 101 10.25 -6.56 -16.61
N SER A 102 11.02 -6.13 -15.61
CA SER A 102 11.39 -6.99 -14.47
C SER A 102 10.42 -6.89 -13.30
N SER A 103 9.56 -5.87 -13.28
CA SER A 103 8.50 -5.70 -12.29
C SER A 103 7.47 -4.64 -12.67
N PRO A 104 6.25 -4.67 -12.09
CA PRO A 104 5.21 -3.68 -12.35
C PRO A 104 5.52 -2.22 -12.01
N ARG A 105 6.70 -1.94 -11.46
CA ARG A 105 7.11 -0.62 -10.97
C ARG A 105 6.85 0.48 -12.00
N LEU A 106 7.26 0.28 -13.25
CA LEU A 106 7.14 1.33 -14.27
C LEU A 106 5.75 1.37 -14.90
N TRP A 107 5.29 0.31 -15.54
CA TRP A 107 3.98 0.32 -16.21
C TRP A 107 2.81 0.54 -15.25
N GLY A 108 2.92 0.10 -13.99
CA GLY A 108 1.93 0.34 -12.93
C GLY A 108 1.89 1.79 -12.41
N SER A 109 2.98 2.55 -12.60
CA SER A 109 3.13 3.91 -12.09
C SER A 109 2.90 4.98 -13.16
N VAL A 110 3.50 4.84 -14.35
CA VAL A 110 3.47 5.89 -15.39
C VAL A 110 2.05 6.20 -15.87
N THR A 111 1.18 5.19 -15.88
CA THR A 111 -0.24 5.31 -16.25
C THR A 111 -1.05 6.22 -15.32
N ARG A 112 -0.57 6.45 -14.08
CA ARG A 112 -1.19 7.36 -13.10
C ARG A 112 -0.81 8.82 -13.33
N ILE A 113 0.20 9.11 -14.14
CA ILE A 113 0.69 10.46 -14.44
C ILE A 113 0.83 10.65 -15.96
N PRO A 114 -0.26 10.49 -16.74
CA PRO A 114 -0.20 10.46 -18.20
C PRO A 114 0.25 11.78 -18.84
N ARG A 115 0.15 12.90 -18.09
CA ARG A 115 0.66 14.20 -18.55
C ARG A 115 2.18 14.30 -18.53
N ARG A 116 2.87 13.45 -17.77
CA ARG A 116 4.34 13.40 -17.70
C ARG A 116 4.92 12.30 -18.59
N PHE A 117 4.16 11.22 -18.78
CA PHE A 117 4.62 10.01 -19.46
C PHE A 117 3.77 9.54 -20.67
N PRO A 118 3.28 10.43 -21.55
CA PRO A 118 2.40 10.04 -22.65
C PRO A 118 3.03 9.05 -23.64
N SER A 119 4.32 9.18 -23.95
CA SER A 119 5.07 8.33 -24.88
C SER A 119 5.54 7.04 -24.23
N THR A 120 5.86 7.06 -22.95
CA THR A 120 6.17 5.84 -22.19
C THR A 120 4.92 4.97 -22.01
N ILE A 121 3.74 5.57 -21.85
CA ILE A 121 2.46 4.82 -21.92
C ILE A 121 2.28 4.21 -23.31
N ALA A 122 2.49 4.99 -24.37
CA ALA A 122 2.40 4.50 -25.75
C ALA A 122 3.42 3.39 -26.07
N PHE A 123 4.59 3.40 -25.40
CA PHE A 123 5.56 2.31 -25.47
C PHE A 123 4.97 1.00 -24.92
N PHE A 124 4.40 1.00 -23.72
CA PHE A 124 3.78 -0.20 -23.14
C PHE A 124 2.58 -0.69 -23.94
N ASP A 125 1.67 0.20 -24.32
CA ASP A 125 0.54 -0.12 -25.21
C ASP A 125 1.04 -0.69 -26.55
N GLY A 126 2.18 -0.18 -27.02
CA GLY A 126 2.80 -0.58 -28.26
C GLY A 126 3.46 -1.96 -28.22
N LEU A 127 3.99 -2.37 -27.05
CA LEU A 127 4.49 -3.72 -26.81
C LEU A 127 3.33 -4.73 -26.73
N ASP A 128 2.26 -4.39 -25.99
CA ASP A 128 1.10 -5.26 -25.81
C ASP A 128 0.28 -5.43 -27.11
N SER A 129 0.12 -4.36 -27.90
CA SER A 129 -0.55 -4.43 -29.20
C SER A 129 0.33 -5.04 -30.31
N GLY A 130 1.65 -5.12 -30.10
CA GLY A 130 2.62 -5.57 -31.10
C GLY A 130 2.89 -4.57 -32.23
N VAL A 131 2.40 -3.32 -32.14
CA VAL A 131 2.65 -2.27 -33.15
C VAL A 131 4.14 -1.91 -33.23
N LEU A 132 4.89 -2.11 -32.14
CA LEU A 132 6.36 -1.94 -32.09
C LEU A 132 7.14 -3.13 -32.68
N GLY A 133 6.46 -4.18 -33.14
CA GLY A 133 7.08 -5.36 -33.76
C GLY A 133 7.59 -6.40 -32.77
N PHE A 134 7.12 -6.33 -31.54
CA PHE A 134 7.40 -7.28 -30.47
C PHE A 134 6.17 -8.14 -30.16
N SER A 135 6.38 -9.31 -29.59
CA SER A 135 5.31 -10.18 -29.12
C SER A 135 5.71 -10.83 -27.80
N ARG A 136 4.80 -10.86 -26.83
CA ARG A 136 5.06 -11.43 -25.51
C ARG A 136 5.32 -12.94 -25.63
N VAL A 137 6.46 -13.40 -25.14
CA VAL A 137 6.91 -14.79 -25.23
C VAL A 137 6.98 -15.48 -23.88
N ALA A 138 7.10 -14.72 -22.79
CA ALA A 138 7.06 -15.26 -21.43
C ALA A 138 6.47 -14.24 -20.44
N THR A 139 5.81 -14.78 -19.42
CA THR A 139 5.35 -14.05 -18.22
C THR A 139 5.65 -14.94 -17.01
N PHE A 140 6.25 -14.37 -15.98
CA PHE A 140 6.51 -15.04 -14.71
C PHE A 140 5.78 -14.28 -13.63
N ASP A 141 4.87 -14.96 -12.95
CA ASP A 141 4.07 -14.41 -11.87
C ASP A 141 3.93 -15.48 -10.78
N ALA A 142 3.86 -15.05 -9.53
CA ALA A 142 3.77 -15.91 -8.37
C ALA A 142 2.79 -15.30 -7.37
N SER A 143 1.50 -15.56 -7.53
CA SER A 143 0.49 -15.08 -6.59
C SER A 143 0.31 -16.05 -5.41
N PRO A 144 -0.13 -15.57 -4.23
CA PRO A 144 -0.47 -16.44 -3.10
C PRO A 144 -1.46 -17.52 -3.51
N SER A 145 -1.23 -18.77 -3.09
CA SER A 145 -2.05 -19.89 -3.54
C SER A 145 -2.17 -21.04 -2.54
N LEU A 146 -3.33 -21.70 -2.56
CA LEU A 146 -3.61 -22.88 -1.75
C LEU A 146 -4.36 -23.92 -2.58
N GLY A 147 -3.62 -24.91 -3.10
CA GLY A 147 -4.18 -25.90 -4.01
C GLY A 147 -4.63 -25.23 -5.32
N PRO A 148 -5.89 -25.41 -5.77
CA PRO A 148 -6.39 -24.75 -6.98
C PRO A 148 -6.80 -23.29 -6.77
N ILE A 149 -6.78 -22.79 -5.53
CA ILE A 149 -7.20 -21.41 -5.22
C ILE A 149 -5.99 -20.50 -5.31
N THR A 150 -6.08 -19.47 -6.11
CA THR A 150 -5.08 -18.39 -6.21
C THR A 150 -5.74 -17.07 -5.82
N TRP A 151 -4.97 -16.17 -5.24
CA TRP A 151 -5.39 -14.81 -4.92
C TRP A 151 -4.60 -13.84 -5.80
N ASP A 152 -5.30 -13.12 -6.67
CA ASP A 152 -4.71 -12.02 -7.44
C ASP A 152 -4.48 -10.82 -6.52
N ASP A 153 -3.21 -10.53 -6.26
CA ASP A 153 -2.74 -9.40 -5.47
C ASP A 153 -2.04 -8.33 -6.33
N ALA A 154 -2.18 -8.37 -7.66
CA ALA A 154 -1.54 -7.41 -8.57
C ALA A 154 -2.01 -5.96 -8.37
N SER A 155 -3.17 -5.77 -7.73
CA SER A 155 -3.71 -4.46 -7.35
C SER A 155 -3.26 -3.94 -5.98
N ALA A 156 -2.44 -4.71 -5.26
CA ALA A 156 -1.88 -4.30 -3.98
C ALA A 156 -0.93 -3.10 -4.14
N GLU A 157 -0.58 -2.49 -3.00
CA GLU A 157 0.45 -1.46 -2.97
C GLU A 157 1.80 -2.05 -3.45
N GLU A 158 2.62 -1.27 -4.17
CA GLU A 158 3.82 -1.75 -4.87
C GLU A 158 4.75 -2.61 -3.99
N ALA A 159 4.99 -2.21 -2.74
CA ALA A 159 5.88 -2.90 -1.82
C ALA A 159 5.38 -4.29 -1.41
N PHE A 160 4.09 -4.60 -1.65
CA PHE A 160 3.52 -5.89 -1.34
C PHE A 160 3.98 -7.00 -2.29
N SER A 161 4.25 -6.69 -3.57
CA SER A 161 4.60 -7.69 -4.59
C SER A 161 5.96 -7.46 -5.24
N VAL A 162 6.37 -6.21 -5.49
CA VAL A 162 7.58 -5.92 -6.29
C VAL A 162 8.88 -6.48 -5.68
N TYR A 163 8.93 -6.64 -4.37
CA TYR A 163 10.11 -7.18 -3.67
C TYR A 163 10.15 -8.70 -3.61
N ASP A 164 9.00 -9.34 -3.39
CA ASP A 164 8.94 -10.77 -3.10
C ASP A 164 8.60 -11.60 -4.36
N HIS A 165 7.67 -11.12 -5.19
CA HIS A 165 7.10 -11.80 -6.36
C HIS A 165 6.66 -10.83 -7.47
N PRO A 166 7.56 -10.02 -8.03
CA PRO A 166 7.21 -9.13 -9.13
C PRO A 166 6.77 -9.92 -10.37
N GLU A 167 5.73 -9.47 -11.08
CA GLU A 167 5.45 -9.99 -12.42
C GLU A 167 6.59 -9.60 -13.37
N VAL A 168 7.22 -10.57 -14.02
CA VAL A 168 8.22 -10.35 -15.07
C VAL A 168 7.60 -10.63 -16.43
N ARG A 169 7.79 -9.75 -17.41
CA ARG A 169 7.28 -9.90 -18.77
C ARG A 169 8.42 -9.80 -19.78
N ILE A 170 8.41 -10.70 -20.77
CA ILE A 170 9.42 -10.74 -21.82
C ILE A 170 8.75 -10.73 -23.19
N TRP A 171 9.13 -9.79 -24.04
CA TRP A 171 8.72 -9.71 -25.43
C TRP A 171 9.89 -9.95 -26.36
N LYS A 172 9.66 -10.73 -27.42
CA LYS A 172 10.62 -10.99 -28.48
C LYS A 172 10.29 -10.15 -29.71
N ARG A 173 11.31 -9.60 -30.37
CA ARG A 173 11.13 -8.98 -31.69
C ARG A 173 10.73 -10.04 -32.73
N THR A 174 9.56 -9.86 -33.34
CA THR A 174 9.03 -10.74 -34.39
C THR A 174 9.11 -10.13 -35.78
N ARG A 175 9.16 -8.79 -35.86
CA ARG A 175 9.36 -8.06 -37.13
C ARG A 175 10.16 -6.79 -36.88
N ARG A 176 10.94 -6.38 -37.88
CA ARG A 176 11.62 -5.08 -37.85
C ARG A 176 10.63 -3.97 -38.20
N VAL A 177 10.54 -2.95 -37.36
CA VAL A 177 9.73 -1.76 -37.58
C VAL A 177 10.66 -0.61 -37.95
N PRO A 178 10.41 0.13 -39.05
CA PRO A 178 11.21 1.29 -39.37
C PRO A 178 11.17 2.31 -38.22
N THR A 179 12.31 2.93 -37.89
CA THR A 179 12.43 3.90 -36.79
C THR A 179 11.37 5.00 -36.85
N GLY A 180 11.07 5.53 -38.06
CA GLY A 180 10.02 6.54 -38.22
C GLY A 180 8.62 6.07 -37.81
N ALA A 181 8.29 4.78 -38.03
CA ALA A 181 7.02 4.21 -37.59
C ALA A 181 7.01 3.96 -36.08
N ILE A 182 8.14 3.60 -35.47
CA ILE A 182 8.28 3.52 -34.00
C ILE A 182 8.08 4.92 -33.39
N VAL A 183 8.75 5.94 -33.93
CA VAL A 183 8.55 7.34 -33.50
C VAL A 183 7.07 7.72 -33.58
N SER A 184 6.40 7.47 -34.71
CA SER A 184 4.96 7.76 -34.83
C SER A 184 4.12 7.02 -33.78
N ALA A 185 4.42 5.75 -33.49
CA ALA A 185 3.71 4.96 -32.49
C ALA A 185 3.91 5.50 -31.06
N LEU A 186 5.11 6.02 -30.75
CA LEU A 186 5.45 6.60 -29.45
C LEU A 186 4.89 8.03 -29.26
N ASN A 187 4.19 8.60 -30.25
CA ASN A 187 3.47 9.88 -30.14
C ASN A 187 4.35 11.07 -29.66
N PRO A 188 5.33 11.54 -30.46
CA PRO A 188 6.21 12.64 -30.10
C PRO A 188 5.48 13.96 -29.86
N ALA A 189 4.32 14.17 -30.50
CA ALA A 189 3.51 15.36 -30.29
C ALA A 189 2.91 15.42 -28.88
N ALA A 190 2.58 14.26 -28.28
CA ALA A 190 2.18 14.22 -26.88
C ALA A 190 3.39 14.43 -25.96
N ALA A 191 4.52 13.80 -26.27
CA ALA A 191 5.79 13.98 -25.56
C ALA A 191 6.22 15.44 -25.46
N SER A 192 6.10 16.21 -26.55
CA SER A 192 6.51 17.62 -26.59
C SER A 192 5.69 18.53 -25.69
N THR A 193 4.52 18.06 -25.24
CA THR A 193 3.63 18.75 -24.31
C THR A 193 3.64 18.13 -22.91
N ALA A 194 4.55 17.19 -22.65
CA ALA A 194 4.65 16.55 -21.36
C ALA A 194 5.10 17.54 -20.27
N PHE A 195 4.55 17.36 -19.08
CA PHE A 195 4.81 18.23 -17.93
C PHE A 195 6.00 17.70 -17.15
N ASP A 196 7.15 18.34 -17.30
CA ASP A 196 8.31 18.13 -16.44
C ASP A 196 8.19 18.99 -15.20
N ILE A 197 7.67 18.40 -14.12
CA ILE A 197 7.61 19.04 -12.82
C ILE A 197 8.68 18.37 -11.96
N ALA A 198 9.79 19.07 -11.75
CA ALA A 198 10.76 18.65 -10.74
C ALA A 198 10.09 18.64 -9.37
N PRO A 199 10.45 17.73 -8.44
CA PRO A 199 9.89 17.74 -7.09
C PRO A 199 10.04 19.10 -6.38
N ALA A 200 11.11 19.85 -6.67
CA ALA A 200 11.32 21.21 -6.17
C ALA A 200 10.27 22.21 -6.71
N ASP A 201 9.77 21.98 -7.91
CA ASP A 201 8.78 22.81 -8.62
C ASP A 201 7.34 22.31 -8.43
N ALA A 202 7.12 21.31 -7.56
CA ALA A 202 5.78 20.79 -7.25
C ALA A 202 4.83 21.86 -6.67
N HIS A 203 5.39 22.96 -6.15
CA HIS A 203 4.67 24.16 -5.73
C HIS A 203 4.02 24.94 -6.88
N ALA A 204 4.46 24.71 -8.13
CA ALA A 204 4.08 25.52 -9.29
C ALA A 204 2.64 25.30 -9.78
N ASN A 205 2.03 24.12 -9.60
CA ASN A 205 0.57 23.96 -9.79
C ASN A 205 -0.09 22.59 -9.44
N ALA A 206 0.52 21.69 -8.64
CA ALA A 206 -0.07 20.35 -8.44
C ALA A 206 -0.38 19.97 -6.98
N LEU A 207 0.15 20.72 -6.01
CA LEU A 207 -0.06 20.48 -4.57
C LEU A 207 -0.50 21.74 -3.81
N MET A 208 -0.71 22.85 -4.52
CA MET A 208 -1.33 24.04 -3.95
C MET A 208 -2.85 23.87 -3.99
N LEU A 209 -3.51 24.28 -2.92
CA LEU A 209 -4.96 24.34 -2.85
C LEU A 209 -5.49 25.15 -4.04
N THR A 210 -6.51 24.66 -4.72
CA THR A 210 -7.24 25.45 -5.72
C THR A 210 -7.74 26.75 -5.09
N GLU A 211 -8.04 27.78 -5.89
CA GLU A 211 -8.57 29.04 -5.32
C GLU A 211 -9.81 28.81 -4.44
N THR A 212 -10.65 27.85 -4.83
CA THR A 212 -11.82 27.41 -4.04
C THR A 212 -11.44 26.72 -2.74
N GLU A 213 -10.46 25.79 -2.76
CA GLU A 213 -9.99 25.11 -1.54
C GLU A 213 -9.23 26.07 -0.62
N ARG A 214 -8.43 26.98 -1.19
CA ARG A 214 -7.70 28.01 -0.48
C ARG A 214 -8.67 28.98 0.19
N ALA A 215 -9.71 29.44 -0.51
CA ALA A 215 -10.75 30.27 0.07
C ALA A 215 -11.49 29.53 1.20
N ALA A 216 -11.87 28.27 0.98
CA ALA A 216 -12.53 27.46 2.01
C ALA A 216 -11.65 27.21 3.26
N LEU A 217 -10.35 27.02 3.07
CA LEU A 217 -9.39 26.84 4.17
C LEU A 217 -8.94 28.15 4.81
N ALA A 218 -8.99 29.28 4.09
CA ALA A 218 -8.72 30.61 4.62
C ALA A 218 -9.78 31.07 5.64
N GLU A 219 -11.01 30.55 5.53
CA GLU A 219 -12.06 30.73 6.54
C GLU A 219 -11.92 29.79 7.76
N GLY A 220 -11.00 28.82 7.69
CA GLY A 220 -10.72 27.89 8.77
C GLY A 220 -10.01 28.57 9.96
N PRO A 221 -10.23 28.07 11.19
CA PRO A 221 -9.55 28.62 12.35
C PRO A 221 -8.04 28.39 12.25
N THR A 222 -7.24 29.41 12.61
CA THR A 222 -5.80 29.23 12.81
C THR A 222 -5.54 28.22 13.93
N TYR A 223 -4.31 27.70 14.05
CA TYR A 223 -3.97 26.73 15.10
C TYR A 223 -4.39 27.23 16.50
N ASP A 224 -4.10 28.48 16.83
CA ASP A 224 -4.45 29.11 18.11
C ASP A 224 -5.97 29.34 18.29
N GLN A 225 -6.74 29.40 17.20
CA GLN A 225 -8.20 29.48 17.25
C GLN A 225 -8.84 28.08 17.32
N ALA A 226 -8.20 27.09 16.73
CA ALA A 226 -8.68 25.71 16.67
C ALA A 226 -8.40 24.95 17.97
N PHE A 227 -7.27 25.22 18.63
CA PHE A 227 -6.82 24.56 19.84
C PHE A 227 -6.71 25.56 20.99
N ASP A 228 -7.47 25.32 22.05
CA ASP A 228 -7.39 26.13 23.27
C ASP A 228 -6.00 25.95 23.91
N ARG A 229 -5.42 27.05 24.38
CA ARG A 229 -4.19 27.05 25.21
C ARG A 229 -4.50 26.85 26.70
N GLY A 230 -5.71 26.39 27.02
CA GLY A 230 -6.15 26.00 28.35
C GLY A 230 -5.22 25.02 29.05
N SER A 231 -5.57 24.62 30.28
CA SER A 231 -4.70 23.81 31.13
C SER A 231 -4.21 22.54 30.42
N PRO A 232 -2.88 22.34 30.23
CA PRO A 232 -2.34 21.12 29.64
C PRO A 232 -2.80 19.86 30.39
N MET A 233 -2.92 19.94 31.71
CA MET A 233 -3.41 18.83 32.52
C MET A 233 -4.88 18.51 32.24
N ALA A 234 -5.70 19.53 31.95
CA ALA A 234 -7.09 19.30 31.55
C ALA A 234 -7.16 18.59 30.19
N HIS A 235 -6.34 19.01 29.21
CA HIS A 235 -6.27 18.33 27.92
C HIS A 235 -5.81 16.87 28.04
N LEU A 236 -4.77 16.59 28.84
CA LEU A 236 -4.31 15.23 29.10
C LEU A 236 -5.39 14.38 29.77
N PHE A 237 -6.10 14.94 30.74
CA PHE A 237 -7.19 14.25 31.42
C PHE A 237 -8.35 13.94 30.46
N VAL A 238 -8.75 14.90 29.62
CA VAL A 238 -9.79 14.69 28.60
C VAL A 238 -9.37 13.63 27.59
N TRP A 239 -8.12 13.67 27.12
CA TRP A 239 -7.61 12.65 26.20
C TRP A 239 -7.59 11.26 26.82
N PHE A 240 -7.10 11.14 28.05
CA PHE A 240 -7.14 9.89 28.79
C PHE A 240 -8.58 9.39 28.94
N LEU A 241 -9.51 10.27 29.32
CA LEU A 241 -10.93 9.94 29.45
C LEU A 241 -11.54 9.47 28.12
N VAL A 242 -11.22 10.11 27.00
CA VAL A 242 -11.70 9.69 25.67
C VAL A 242 -11.18 8.31 25.32
N LEU A 243 -9.89 8.04 25.52
CA LEU A 243 -9.30 6.72 25.28
C LEU A 243 -9.94 5.65 26.18
N GLU A 244 -10.19 6.00 27.45
CA GLU A 244 -10.88 5.12 28.39
C GLU A 244 -12.31 4.81 27.97
N LEU A 245 -13.08 5.82 27.57
CA LEU A 245 -14.46 5.63 27.12
C LEU A 245 -14.52 4.75 25.86
N ILE A 246 -13.60 4.96 24.91
CA ILE A 246 -13.48 4.12 23.70
C ILE A 246 -13.15 2.68 24.09
N GLY A 247 -12.14 2.50 24.96
CA GLY A 247 -11.70 1.17 25.38
C GLY A 247 -12.76 0.41 26.17
N LEU A 248 -13.47 1.07 27.09
CA LEU A 248 -14.57 0.47 27.84
C LEU A 248 -15.79 0.16 26.95
N ALA A 249 -16.11 1.04 26.00
CA ALA A 249 -17.17 0.77 25.03
C ALA A 249 -16.83 -0.46 24.18
N ALA A 250 -15.61 -0.52 23.65
CA ALA A 250 -15.11 -1.68 22.92
C ALA A 250 -15.09 -2.94 23.81
N PHE A 251 -14.70 -2.84 25.08
CA PHE A 251 -14.71 -3.96 26.01
C PHE A 251 -16.11 -4.56 26.17
N VAL A 252 -17.15 -3.73 26.31
CA VAL A 252 -18.53 -4.23 26.40
C VAL A 252 -18.96 -5.00 25.14
N LEU A 253 -18.47 -4.58 23.97
CA LEU A 253 -18.80 -5.19 22.68
C LEU A 253 -17.96 -6.45 22.40
N CYS A 254 -16.70 -6.46 22.83
CA CYS A 254 -15.73 -7.50 22.50
C CYS A 254 -15.49 -8.51 23.63
N GLU A 255 -15.93 -8.27 24.86
CA GLU A 255 -15.62 -9.13 26.03
C GLU A 255 -15.92 -10.61 25.78
N ARG A 256 -17.00 -10.96 25.08
CA ARG A 256 -17.32 -12.38 24.78
C ARG A 256 -16.28 -13.08 23.93
N LEU A 257 -15.56 -12.32 23.12
CA LEU A 257 -14.50 -12.81 22.24
C LEU A 257 -13.25 -13.18 23.02
N PHE A 258 -13.07 -12.56 24.18
CA PHE A 258 -11.84 -12.62 24.96
C PHE A 258 -12.09 -13.02 26.42
N VAL A 259 -13.30 -13.48 26.76
CA VAL A 259 -13.72 -13.81 28.13
C VAL A 259 -12.84 -14.89 28.78
N ASP A 260 -12.21 -15.74 27.96
CA ASP A 260 -11.32 -16.79 28.43
C ASP A 260 -9.91 -16.26 28.78
N LEU A 261 -9.55 -15.03 28.39
CA LEU A 261 -8.32 -14.37 28.82
C LEU A 261 -8.44 -13.90 30.29
N PRO A 262 -7.33 -13.82 31.04
CA PRO A 262 -7.36 -13.41 32.45
C PRO A 262 -8.06 -12.07 32.69
N ASP A 263 -7.87 -11.10 31.79
CA ASP A 263 -8.45 -9.76 31.83
C ASP A 263 -9.80 -9.65 31.09
N ALA A 264 -10.34 -10.76 30.60
CA ALA A 264 -11.51 -10.80 29.71
C ALA A 264 -11.35 -9.97 28.42
N GLY A 265 -10.11 -9.65 28.02
CA GLY A 265 -9.77 -8.83 26.86
C GLY A 265 -9.92 -7.34 27.04
N LEU A 266 -9.94 -6.82 28.27
CA LEU A 266 -9.96 -5.37 28.53
C LEU A 266 -8.77 -4.67 27.85
N GLY A 267 -7.56 -5.21 27.95
CA GLY A 267 -6.37 -4.61 27.35
C GLY A 267 -6.45 -4.54 25.82
N LEU A 268 -6.83 -5.65 25.18
CA LEU A 268 -7.05 -5.72 23.73
C LEU A 268 -8.19 -4.79 23.27
N SER A 269 -9.22 -4.61 24.10
CA SER A 269 -10.36 -3.77 23.74
C SER A 269 -9.98 -2.30 23.64
N LYS A 270 -8.99 -1.82 24.41
CA LYS A 270 -8.51 -0.43 24.31
C LYS A 270 -7.88 -0.15 22.93
N THR A 271 -7.05 -1.07 22.42
CA THR A 271 -6.43 -0.93 21.10
C THR A 271 -7.43 -1.18 19.97
N LEU A 272 -8.27 -2.21 20.09
CA LEU A 272 -9.31 -2.51 19.09
C LEU A 272 -10.34 -1.40 18.99
N GLY A 273 -10.76 -0.78 20.10
CA GLY A 273 -11.72 0.32 20.10
C GLY A 273 -11.22 1.54 19.35
N LEU A 274 -9.96 1.93 19.61
CA LEU A 274 -9.30 3.03 18.92
C LEU A 274 -9.15 2.72 17.41
N GLY A 275 -8.62 1.54 17.10
CA GLY A 275 -8.43 1.09 15.71
C GLY A 275 -9.75 0.98 14.94
N ALA A 276 -10.82 0.46 15.55
CA ALA A 276 -12.14 0.36 14.93
C ALA A 276 -12.75 1.73 14.66
N SER A 277 -12.59 2.68 15.58
CA SER A 277 -13.08 4.06 15.41
C SER A 277 -12.31 4.79 14.31
N ALA A 278 -10.98 4.66 14.28
CA ALA A 278 -10.15 5.21 13.21
C ALA A 278 -10.47 4.57 11.84
N CYS A 279 -10.62 3.25 11.79
CA CYS A 279 -10.98 2.52 10.57
C CYS A 279 -12.38 2.92 10.07
N ALA A 280 -13.35 3.09 10.97
CA ALA A 280 -14.67 3.59 10.60
C ALA A 280 -14.59 4.97 9.95
N LEU A 281 -13.86 5.92 10.55
CA LEU A 281 -13.63 7.24 9.96
C LEU A 281 -12.92 7.16 8.61
N PHE A 282 -11.88 6.31 8.50
CA PHE A 282 -11.14 6.09 7.27
C PHE A 282 -12.03 5.55 6.15
N VAL A 283 -12.86 4.53 6.43
CA VAL A 283 -13.79 3.96 5.44
C VAL A 283 -14.87 4.96 5.04
N LEU A 284 -15.45 5.70 5.99
CA LEU A 284 -16.42 6.75 5.70
C LEU A 284 -15.83 7.83 4.77
N ASN A 285 -14.59 8.23 5.00
CA ASN A 285 -13.91 9.22 4.18
C ASN A 285 -13.51 8.66 2.79
N THR A 286 -12.85 7.49 2.75
CA THR A 286 -12.28 6.96 1.51
C THR A 286 -13.28 6.29 0.59
N ARG A 287 -14.32 5.64 1.14
CA ARG A 287 -15.33 4.91 0.36
C ARG A 287 -16.62 5.67 0.16
N LEU A 288 -17.00 6.52 1.13
CA LEU A 288 -18.24 7.30 1.06
C LEU A 288 -18.00 8.80 0.86
N HIS A 289 -16.73 9.23 0.74
CA HIS A 289 -16.35 10.63 0.53
C HIS A 289 -16.91 11.59 1.60
N VAL A 290 -17.11 11.10 2.83
CA VAL A 290 -17.59 11.93 3.95
C VAL A 290 -16.41 12.67 4.58
N ALA A 291 -16.46 14.00 4.57
CA ALA A 291 -15.42 14.83 5.17
C ALA A 291 -15.26 14.55 6.68
N VAL A 292 -14.01 14.37 7.13
CA VAL A 292 -13.68 14.12 8.53
C VAL A 292 -13.75 15.42 9.34
N THR A 293 -14.93 15.71 9.88
CA THR A 293 -15.18 16.87 10.75
C THR A 293 -15.18 16.48 12.23
N ARG A 294 -15.04 17.46 13.14
CA ARG A 294 -15.23 17.24 14.58
C ARG A 294 -16.58 16.59 14.89
N GLY A 295 -17.64 17.01 14.18
CA GLY A 295 -18.98 16.44 14.31
C GLY A 295 -19.04 14.96 13.91
N LEU A 296 -18.37 14.58 12.81
CA LEU A 296 -18.29 13.17 12.40
C LEU A 296 -17.56 12.32 13.45
N ILE A 297 -16.41 12.80 13.94
CA ILE A 297 -15.63 12.10 14.97
C ILE A 297 -16.49 11.88 16.21
N VAL A 298 -17.11 12.93 16.74
CA VAL A 298 -18.01 12.83 17.90
C VAL A 298 -19.18 11.91 17.60
N GLY A 299 -19.76 11.96 16.39
CA GLY A 299 -20.85 11.08 15.97
C GLY A 299 -20.47 9.60 15.96
N VAL A 300 -19.30 9.24 15.42
CA VAL A 300 -18.78 7.86 15.43
C VAL A 300 -18.53 7.38 16.86
N LEU A 301 -17.89 8.20 17.69
CA LEU A 301 -17.64 7.86 19.10
C LEU A 301 -18.94 7.74 19.91
N ALA A 302 -19.91 8.62 19.67
CA ALA A 302 -21.22 8.58 20.30
C ALA A 302 -22.02 7.34 19.85
N ALA A 303 -21.95 6.95 18.58
CA ALA A 303 -22.56 5.72 18.08
C ALA A 303 -21.94 4.48 18.75
N LEU A 304 -20.60 4.41 18.83
CA LEU A 304 -19.89 3.35 19.55
C LEU A 304 -20.36 3.27 21.01
N ALA A 305 -20.37 4.40 21.71
CA ALA A 305 -20.81 4.49 23.11
C ALA A 305 -22.28 4.09 23.29
N ALA A 306 -23.17 4.51 22.38
CA ALA A 306 -24.59 4.19 22.45
C ALA A 306 -24.85 2.69 22.23
N VAL A 307 -24.20 2.08 21.24
CA VAL A 307 -24.29 0.63 21.00
C VAL A 307 -23.74 -0.13 22.20
N ALA A 308 -22.58 0.27 22.73
CA ALA A 308 -22.01 -0.30 23.94
C ALA A 308 -22.94 -0.15 25.16
N ALA A 309 -23.58 1.01 25.35
CA ALA A 309 -24.53 1.23 26.44
C ALA A 309 -25.76 0.31 26.33
N VAL A 310 -26.33 0.14 25.13
CA VAL A 310 -27.47 -0.76 24.91
C VAL A 310 -27.09 -2.22 25.19
N VAL A 311 -25.95 -2.68 24.67
CA VAL A 311 -25.44 -4.03 24.91
C VAL A 311 -25.11 -4.23 26.39
N GLY A 312 -24.45 -3.26 27.00
CA GLY A 312 -24.07 -3.24 28.41
C GLY A 312 -25.28 -3.29 29.33
N TRP A 313 -26.34 -2.54 29.02
CA TRP A 313 -27.59 -2.56 29.79
C TRP A 313 -28.27 -3.94 29.75
N ARG A 314 -28.38 -4.53 28.56
CA ARG A 314 -28.93 -5.88 28.37
C ARG A 314 -28.11 -6.94 29.11
N ARG A 315 -26.79 -6.75 29.21
CA ARG A 315 -25.85 -7.70 29.82
C ARG A 315 -25.35 -7.30 31.22
N ARG A 316 -25.94 -6.29 31.85
CA ARG A 316 -25.44 -5.67 33.10
C ARG A 316 -25.17 -6.65 34.24
N ARG A 317 -25.99 -7.71 34.37
CA ARG A 317 -25.81 -8.73 35.42
C ARG A 317 -24.55 -9.55 35.18
N SER A 318 -24.33 -9.99 33.93
CA SER A 318 -23.15 -10.75 33.52
C SER A 318 -21.89 -9.92 33.61
N LEU A 319 -21.91 -8.67 33.14
CA LEU A 319 -20.76 -7.77 33.22
C LEU A 319 -20.39 -7.44 34.67
N ARG A 320 -21.37 -7.15 35.54
CA ARG A 320 -21.12 -6.94 36.97
C ARG A 320 -20.50 -8.16 37.65
N ALA A 321 -21.00 -9.36 37.35
CA ALA A 321 -20.44 -10.60 37.90
C ALA A 321 -19.00 -10.83 37.43
N LEU A 322 -18.71 -10.57 36.14
CA LEU A 322 -17.36 -10.64 35.59
C LEU A 322 -16.43 -9.64 36.25
N CYS A 323 -16.82 -8.36 36.33
CA CYS A 323 -16.02 -7.32 36.96
C CYS A 323 -15.77 -7.63 38.44
N ALA A 324 -16.79 -8.09 39.18
CA ALA A 324 -16.63 -8.49 40.57
C ALA A 324 -15.71 -9.72 40.74
N GLY A 325 -15.78 -10.67 39.81
CA GLY A 325 -14.95 -11.88 39.85
C GLY A 325 -13.48 -11.64 39.45
N ARG A 326 -13.20 -10.60 38.65
CA ARG A 326 -11.87 -10.34 38.06
C ARG A 326 -11.31 -8.95 38.35
N TRP A 327 -11.86 -8.23 39.32
CA TRP A 327 -11.54 -6.81 39.56
C TRP A 327 -10.05 -6.52 39.72
N ARG A 328 -9.29 -7.43 40.36
CA ARG A 328 -7.83 -7.28 40.54
C ARG A 328 -7.10 -7.25 39.20
N MET A 329 -7.46 -8.15 38.29
CA MET A 329 -6.85 -8.22 36.97
C MET A 329 -7.25 -7.00 36.13
N LEU A 330 -8.52 -6.60 36.18
CA LEU A 330 -8.99 -5.40 35.47
C LEU A 330 -8.27 -4.14 35.98
N LEU A 331 -8.13 -4.00 37.30
CA LEU A 331 -7.40 -2.88 37.90
C LEU A 331 -5.92 -2.88 37.53
N MET A 332 -5.29 -4.04 37.42
CA MET A 332 -3.90 -4.15 36.95
C MET A 332 -3.76 -3.68 35.49
N VAL A 333 -4.69 -4.06 34.62
CA VAL A 333 -4.73 -3.59 33.22
C VAL A 333 -4.94 -2.08 33.15
N GLU A 334 -5.81 -1.51 33.99
CA GLU A 334 -5.96 -0.06 34.10
C GLU A 334 -4.69 0.63 34.59
N GLY A 335 -4.00 0.05 35.58
CA GLY A 335 -2.70 0.52 36.04
C GLY A 335 -1.65 0.53 34.93
N ILE A 336 -1.56 -0.55 34.15
CA ILE A 336 -0.66 -0.64 32.99
C ILE A 336 -1.02 0.41 31.95
N THR A 337 -2.31 0.62 31.68
CA THR A 337 -2.80 1.62 30.72
C THR A 337 -2.40 3.03 31.15
N LEU A 338 -2.61 3.36 32.43
CA LEU A 338 -2.22 4.65 32.99
C LEU A 338 -0.71 4.88 32.92
N VAL A 339 0.10 3.87 33.28
CA VAL A 339 1.56 3.96 33.19
C VAL A 339 2.02 4.15 31.75
N ALA A 340 1.46 3.39 30.80
CA ALA A 340 1.78 3.53 29.39
C ALA A 340 1.40 4.91 28.84
N PHE A 341 0.21 5.41 29.20
CA PHE A 341 -0.23 6.76 28.82
C PHE A 341 0.73 7.82 29.39
N ALA A 342 1.05 7.75 30.68
CA ALA A 342 1.99 8.68 31.31
C ALA A 342 3.39 8.62 30.66
N ALA A 343 3.89 7.42 30.33
CA ALA A 343 5.17 7.25 29.64
C ALA A 343 5.19 7.94 28.27
N ILE A 344 4.13 7.79 27.47
CA ILE A 344 4.02 8.47 26.17
C ILE A 344 3.91 9.98 26.34
N VAL A 345 3.16 10.45 27.35
CA VAL A 345 3.08 11.89 27.66
C VAL A 345 4.44 12.45 28.02
N VAL A 346 5.22 11.77 28.86
CA VAL A 346 6.59 12.18 29.22
C VAL A 346 7.50 12.18 28.00
N LEU A 347 7.42 11.14 27.15
CA LEU A 347 8.20 11.05 25.92
C LEU A 347 7.90 12.24 24.97
N ARG A 348 6.62 12.52 24.71
CA ARG A 348 6.17 13.65 23.89
C ARG A 348 6.51 15.01 24.51
N ALA A 349 6.51 15.12 25.83
CA ALA A 349 6.92 16.35 26.53
C ALA A 349 8.43 16.59 26.43
N ALA A 350 9.24 15.52 26.47
CA ALA A 350 10.69 15.59 26.34
C ALA A 350 11.14 15.79 24.89
N ASN A 351 10.37 15.26 23.93
CA ASN A 351 10.62 15.40 22.50
C ASN A 351 9.30 15.68 21.77
N PRO A 352 8.95 16.96 21.56
CA PRO A 352 7.69 17.36 20.93
C PRO A 352 7.56 16.94 19.45
N ASP A 353 8.69 16.67 18.77
CA ASP A 353 8.77 16.43 17.32
C ASP A 353 8.55 14.95 16.94
N LEU A 354 8.77 14.01 17.87
CA LEU A 354 8.17 12.66 17.82
C LEU A 354 6.67 12.81 17.94
#